data_AF-A0ABD2LVM1-F1
#
_entry.id   AF-A0ABD2LVM1-F1
#
_cell.length_a   1.000
_cell.length_b   1.000
_cell.length_c   1.000
_cell.angle_alpha   90.00
_cell.angle_beta   90.00
_cell.angle_gamma   90.00
#
_symmetry.space_group_name_H-M   'P 1'
#
loop_
_entity.id
_entity.type
_entity.pdbx_description
1 polymer ?
#
loop_
_entity_poly.entity_id
_entity_poly.type
_entity_poly.pdbx_seq_one_letter_code
_entity_poly.pdbx_strand_id
1 'polypeptide(L)'
;MMAPIYFRNYLAHVLVIERLMATLWAQNYETRRNWHFSAIWFSFVTGLTTLNILHTVPQQTDFLTWLTFGFVLALALIELFLFAFLWKLNIQNYQRKWSKIQNLSERYQLSENVRTTKQMLVPLLLHLINLCLGSAVTTIAFYRPFANQFLYDFLGQFIFPAVSVSNFLIELTMILFHPFLRRRLGKTIEKVWNAHKHWRSVGHANNRIGTTTEERDNGEQQMVILMNLHGEKLRTEPISQTEHFELLRKAWEEMDKRSEKPTERIVN
;
A
#
# COMPACT_ATOMS: atom_id res chain seq x y z
N MET A 1 -12.58 -24.81 -1.97
CA MET A 1 -11.20 -24.28 -1.98
C MET A 1 -11.17 -22.94 -1.25
N MET A 2 -10.84 -22.94 0.05
CA MET A 2 -10.69 -21.71 0.87
C MET A 2 -9.22 -21.31 1.07
N ALA A 3 -8.27 -22.15 0.62
CA ALA A 3 -6.82 -21.99 0.80
C ALA A 3 -6.23 -20.59 0.50
N PRO A 4 -6.58 -19.91 -0.61
CA PRO A 4 -5.96 -18.63 -0.95
C PRO A 4 -6.40 -17.48 -0.04
N ILE A 5 -7.54 -17.64 0.66
CA ILE A 5 -8.07 -16.63 1.57
C ILE A 5 -7.18 -16.53 2.82
N TYR A 6 -6.67 -17.65 3.33
CA TYR A 6 -5.83 -17.68 4.53
C TYR A 6 -4.48 -16.99 4.31
N PHE A 7 -3.78 -17.28 3.21
CA PHE A 7 -2.46 -16.68 2.93
C PHE A 7 -2.51 -15.14 2.91
N ARG A 8 -3.56 -14.58 2.28
CA ARG A 8 -3.76 -13.13 2.18
C ARG A 8 -4.02 -12.48 3.53
N ASN A 9 -4.69 -13.19 4.44
CA ASN A 9 -5.01 -12.64 5.74
C ASN A 9 -3.75 -12.42 6.60
N TYR A 10 -2.75 -13.29 6.48
CA TYR A 10 -1.50 -13.13 7.24
C TYR A 10 -0.62 -11.98 6.77
N LEU A 11 -0.75 -11.53 5.52
CA LEU A 11 0.07 -10.45 4.98
C LEU A 11 -0.19 -9.13 5.71
N ALA A 12 -1.44 -8.85 6.09
CA ALA A 12 -1.80 -7.67 6.87
C ALA A 12 -1.10 -7.69 8.24
N HIS A 13 -1.12 -8.83 8.93
CA HIS A 13 -0.45 -9.04 10.22
C HIS A 13 1.05 -8.74 10.14
N VAL A 14 1.73 -9.28 9.12
CA VAL A 14 3.17 -9.06 8.89
C VAL A 14 3.47 -7.57 8.69
N LEU A 15 2.65 -6.87 7.90
CA LEU A 15 2.81 -5.45 7.65
C LEU A 15 2.61 -4.60 8.92
N VAL A 16 1.61 -4.92 9.75
CA VAL A 16 1.38 -4.22 11.02
C VAL A 16 2.56 -4.41 11.96
N ILE A 17 3.07 -5.63 12.09
CA ILE A 17 4.24 -5.94 12.92
C ILE A 17 5.49 -5.21 12.41
N GLU A 18 5.73 -5.23 11.09
CA GLU A 18 6.83 -4.48 10.48
C GLU A 18 6.77 -2.99 10.84
N ARG A 19 5.59 -2.38 10.75
CA ARG A 19 5.39 -0.96 11.09
C ARG A 19 5.55 -0.67 12.57
N LEU A 20 5.11 -1.59 13.42
CA LEU A 20 5.29 -1.49 14.87
C LEU A 20 6.78 -1.48 15.21
N MET A 21 7.55 -2.41 14.63
CA MET A 21 9.00 -2.45 14.77
C MET A 21 9.68 -1.19 14.19
N ALA A 22 9.27 -0.73 13.01
CA ALA A 22 9.80 0.48 12.40
C ALA A 22 9.56 1.73 13.25
N THR A 23 8.40 1.80 13.93
CA THR A 23 8.05 2.90 14.83
C THR A 23 8.86 2.83 16.13
N LEU A 24 8.96 1.66 16.74
CA LEU A 24 9.66 1.48 18.03
C LEU A 24 11.19 1.60 17.88
N TRP A 25 11.75 1.14 16.77
CA TRP A 25 13.19 1.16 16.51
C TRP A 25 13.60 2.19 15.45
N ALA A 26 12.86 3.29 15.29
CA ALA A 26 13.07 4.27 14.24
C ALA A 26 14.55 4.67 14.02
N GLN A 27 15.35 4.78 15.09
CA GLN A 27 16.77 5.15 15.01
C GLN A 27 17.68 4.05 14.44
N ASN A 28 17.38 2.77 14.71
CA ASN A 28 18.23 1.64 14.35
C ASN A 28 17.63 0.78 13.22
N TYR A 29 16.39 1.08 12.82
CA TYR A 29 15.62 0.24 11.92
C TYR A 29 16.25 0.15 10.53
N GLU A 30 16.71 1.27 9.96
CA GLU A 30 17.36 1.28 8.64
C GLU A 30 18.64 0.44 8.63
N THR A 31 19.49 0.59 9.65
CA THR A 31 20.77 -0.12 9.77
C THR A 31 20.58 -1.61 10.03
N ARG A 32 19.50 -2.00 10.71
CA ARG A 32 19.22 -3.40 11.10
C ARG A 32 18.13 -4.06 10.26
N ARG A 33 17.71 -3.47 9.13
CA ARG A 33 16.69 -4.06 8.27
C ARG A 33 17.23 -5.29 7.55
N ASN A 34 17.25 -6.41 8.24
CA ASN A 34 17.77 -7.66 7.74
C ASN A 34 16.68 -8.47 7.03
N TRP A 35 17.04 -9.09 5.91
CA TRP A 35 16.17 -9.98 5.13
C TRP A 35 15.61 -11.16 5.94
N HIS A 36 16.26 -11.52 7.06
CA HIS A 36 15.82 -12.55 7.99
C HIS A 36 14.39 -12.34 8.48
N PHE A 37 13.97 -11.09 8.72
CA PHE A 37 12.60 -10.81 9.17
C PHE A 37 11.58 -11.33 8.14
N SER A 38 11.76 -10.97 6.87
CA SER A 38 10.88 -11.42 5.79
C SER A 38 10.93 -12.93 5.58
N ALA A 39 12.10 -13.56 5.71
CA ALA A 39 12.26 -15.00 5.55
C ALA A 39 11.54 -15.80 6.66
N ILE A 40 11.65 -15.37 7.92
CA ILE A 40 10.98 -15.98 9.07
C ILE A 40 9.46 -15.88 8.90
N TRP A 41 8.96 -14.69 8.58
CA TRP A 41 7.53 -14.49 8.37
C TRP A 41 7.00 -15.27 7.18
N PHE A 42 7.72 -15.28 6.06
CA PHE A 42 7.31 -16.06 4.89
C PHE A 42 7.19 -17.55 5.22
N SER A 43 8.15 -18.10 5.97
CA SER A 43 8.14 -19.50 6.40
C SER A 43 6.95 -19.78 7.32
N PHE A 44 6.70 -18.90 8.29
CA PHE A 44 5.57 -19.01 9.22
C PHE A 44 4.22 -18.97 8.50
N VAL A 45 4.01 -17.99 7.61
CA VAL A 45 2.77 -17.84 6.83
C VAL A 45 2.55 -19.03 5.91
N THR A 46 3.60 -19.52 5.25
CA THR A 46 3.53 -20.69 4.37
C THR A 46 3.19 -21.95 5.17
N GLY A 47 3.80 -22.13 6.35
CA GLY A 47 3.50 -23.25 7.26
C GLY A 47 2.04 -23.26 7.73
N LEU A 48 1.55 -22.12 8.24
CA LEU A 48 0.15 -21.99 8.66
C LEU A 48 -0.84 -22.20 7.51
N THR A 49 -0.51 -21.69 6.32
CA THR A 49 -1.36 -21.88 5.13
C THR A 49 -1.41 -23.35 4.75
N THR A 50 -0.28 -24.05 4.77
CA THR A 50 -0.20 -25.48 4.46
C THR A 50 -1.01 -26.31 5.48
N LEU A 51 -0.89 -26.01 6.77
CA LEU A 51 -1.69 -26.66 7.82
C LEU A 51 -3.19 -26.43 7.61
N ASN A 52 -3.61 -25.20 7.32
CA ASN A 52 -5.02 -24.91 7.02
C ASN A 52 -5.52 -25.66 5.78
N ILE A 53 -4.70 -25.79 4.73
CA ILE A 53 -5.06 -26.57 3.53
C ILE A 53 -5.29 -28.03 3.89
N LEU A 54 -4.38 -28.65 4.65
CA LEU A 54 -4.49 -30.05 5.06
C LEU A 54 -5.75 -30.31 5.89
N HIS A 55 -6.15 -29.36 6.74
CA HIS A 55 -7.34 -29.47 7.58
C HIS A 55 -8.66 -29.06 6.90
N THR A 56 -8.64 -28.41 5.74
CA THR A 56 -9.87 -28.00 5.01
C THR A 56 -10.34 -29.01 3.95
N VAL A 57 -9.69 -30.18 3.88
CA VAL A 57 -10.09 -31.30 3.00
C VAL A 57 -11.37 -32.04 3.45
N PRO A 58 -11.78 -32.08 4.74
CA PRO A 58 -13.10 -32.65 5.09
C PRO A 58 -14.25 -31.73 4.61
N GLN A 59 -15.32 -32.33 4.08
CA GLN A 59 -16.53 -31.62 3.64
C GLN A 59 -17.32 -30.92 4.76
N GLN A 60 -16.92 -31.06 6.03
CA GLN A 60 -17.55 -30.41 7.16
C GLN A 60 -16.59 -29.40 7.80
N THR A 61 -17.12 -28.21 8.10
CA THR A 61 -16.42 -27.22 8.93
C THR A 61 -16.36 -27.74 10.36
N ASP A 62 -15.23 -28.32 10.74
CA ASP A 62 -15.03 -28.85 12.08
C ASP A 62 -14.88 -27.71 13.10
N PHE A 63 -15.06 -28.05 14.38
CA PHE A 63 -14.88 -27.12 15.51
C PHE A 63 -13.54 -26.38 15.45
N LEU A 64 -12.48 -27.06 15.02
CA LEU A 64 -11.14 -26.47 14.90
C LEU A 64 -11.09 -25.35 13.86
N THR A 65 -11.78 -25.49 12.73
CA THR A 65 -11.86 -24.43 11.70
C THR A 65 -12.59 -23.22 12.26
N TRP A 66 -13.73 -23.42 12.92
CA TRP A 66 -14.47 -22.33 13.56
C TRP A 66 -13.64 -21.60 14.62
N LEU A 67 -12.96 -22.35 15.49
CA LEU A 67 -12.07 -21.80 16.52
C LEU A 67 -10.91 -20.99 15.90
N THR A 68 -10.33 -21.49 14.80
CA THR A 68 -9.22 -20.83 14.08
C THR A 68 -9.66 -19.49 13.51
N PHE A 69 -10.85 -19.40 12.91
CA PHE A 69 -11.40 -18.13 12.44
C PHE A 69 -11.69 -17.15 13.58
N GLY A 70 -12.23 -17.65 14.70
CA GLY A 70 -12.44 -16.84 15.91
C GLY A 70 -11.13 -16.25 16.44
N PHE A 71 -10.07 -17.06 16.50
CA PHE A 71 -8.74 -16.63 16.91
C PHE A 71 -8.14 -15.59 15.96
N VAL A 72 -8.20 -15.82 14.65
CA VAL A 72 -7.70 -14.86 13.64
C VAL A 72 -8.46 -13.53 13.70
N LEU A 73 -9.77 -13.57 13.90
CA LEU A 73 -10.57 -12.35 14.09
C LEU A 73 -10.17 -11.60 15.36
N ALA A 74 -9.95 -12.29 16.47
CA ALA A 74 -9.47 -11.68 17.71
C ALA A 74 -8.09 -11.02 17.52
N LEU A 75 -7.16 -11.70 16.82
CA LEU A 75 -5.86 -11.12 16.46
C LEU A 75 -6.01 -9.85 15.63
N ALA A 76 -6.87 -9.85 14.60
CA ALA A 76 -7.11 -8.67 13.78
C ALA A 76 -7.67 -7.48 14.56
N LEU A 77 -8.53 -7.73 15.56
CA LEU A 77 -9.03 -6.68 16.45
C LEU A 77 -7.93 -6.12 17.36
N ILE A 78 -7.08 -6.98 17.92
CA ILE A 78 -5.91 -6.57 18.70
C ILE A 78 -4.97 -5.73 17.83
N GLU A 79 -4.73 -6.14 16.60
CA GLU A 79 -3.88 -5.41 15.67
C GLU A 79 -4.46 -4.05 15.30
N LEU A 80 -5.77 -3.96 15.03
CA LEU A 80 -6.40 -2.68 14.75
C LEU A 80 -6.26 -1.73 15.96
N PHE A 81 -6.39 -2.25 17.18
CA PHE A 81 -6.15 -1.49 18.40
C PHE A 81 -4.69 -1.02 18.51
N LEU A 82 -3.72 -1.93 18.34
CA LEU A 82 -2.28 -1.59 18.35
C LEU A 82 -1.94 -0.57 17.25
N PHE A 83 -2.53 -0.71 16.08
CA PHE A 83 -2.34 0.20 14.96
C PHE A 83 -2.91 1.59 15.26
N ALA A 84 -4.11 1.68 15.84
CA ALA A 84 -4.69 2.95 16.29
C ALA A 84 -3.85 3.60 17.39
N PHE A 85 -3.31 2.81 18.31
CA PHE A 85 -2.38 3.28 19.33
C PHE A 85 -1.08 3.83 18.71
N LEU A 86 -0.47 3.10 17.78
CA LEU A 86 0.72 3.55 17.03
C LEU A 86 0.45 4.83 16.24
N TRP A 87 -0.70 4.94 15.58
CA TRP A 87 -1.12 6.14 14.87
C TRP A 87 -1.13 7.36 15.81
N LYS A 88 -1.75 7.20 16.98
CA LYS A 88 -1.79 8.26 18.01
C LYS A 88 -0.39 8.61 18.50
N LEU A 89 0.47 7.62 18.77
CA LEU A 89 1.86 7.85 19.17
C LEU A 89 2.67 8.58 18.08
N ASN A 90 2.51 8.20 16.82
CA ASN A 90 3.22 8.82 15.70
C ASN A 90 2.82 10.29 15.53
N ILE A 91 1.52 10.62 15.65
CA ILE A 91 1.06 12.00 15.61
C ILE A 91 1.59 12.81 16.81
N GLN A 92 1.53 12.24 18.01
CA GLN A 92 2.04 12.93 19.21
C GLN A 92 3.55 13.19 19.13
N ASN A 93 4.31 12.19 18.69
CA ASN A 93 5.76 12.33 18.48
C ASN A 93 6.05 13.36 17.39
N TYR A 94 5.28 13.36 16.30
CA TYR A 94 5.34 14.37 15.26
C TYR A 94 5.16 15.78 15.83
N GLN A 95 4.07 16.03 16.53
CA GLN A 95 3.77 17.35 17.10
C GLN A 95 4.80 17.81 18.14
N ARG A 96 5.23 16.91 19.04
CA ARG A 96 6.18 17.24 20.11
C ARG A 96 7.59 17.53 19.60
N LYS A 97 8.02 16.81 18.57
CA LYS A 97 9.39 16.87 18.07
C LYS A 97 9.58 17.82 16.88
N TRP A 98 8.50 18.19 16.18
CA TRP A 98 8.57 19.01 14.96
C TRP A 98 9.41 20.28 15.12
N SER A 99 9.21 21.02 16.20
CA SER A 99 9.96 22.26 16.48
C SER A 99 11.36 22.03 17.05
N LYS A 100 11.67 20.85 17.59
CA LYS A 100 12.92 20.57 18.31
C LYS A 100 13.96 19.85 17.45
N ILE A 101 13.52 19.04 16.48
CA ILE A 101 14.43 18.29 15.61
C ILE A 101 15.11 19.26 14.65
N GLN A 102 16.43 19.36 14.67
CA GLN A 102 17.19 20.10 13.64
C GLN A 102 17.54 19.22 12.43
N ASN A 103 17.61 17.89 12.59
CA ASN A 103 17.96 16.99 11.50
C ASN A 103 16.79 16.75 10.53
N LEU A 104 17.00 17.09 9.26
CA LEU A 104 16.02 16.94 8.18
C LEU A 104 15.61 15.49 7.97
N SER A 105 16.55 14.54 8.14
CA SER A 105 16.27 13.12 7.97
C SER A 105 15.24 12.60 8.99
N GLU A 106 15.38 12.98 10.26
CA GLU A 106 14.44 12.54 11.32
C GLU A 106 13.05 13.17 11.09
N ARG A 107 12.96 14.43 10.67
CA ARG A 107 11.68 15.06 10.30
C ARG A 107 11.00 14.32 9.15
N TYR A 108 11.77 13.97 8.11
CA TYR A 108 11.27 13.22 6.97
C TYR A 108 10.74 11.85 7.40
N GLN A 109 11.52 11.06 8.15
CA GLN A 109 11.11 9.75 8.65
C GLN A 109 9.83 9.81 9.49
N LEU A 110 9.69 10.80 10.37
CA LEU A 110 8.51 10.96 11.21
C LEU A 110 7.27 11.32 10.39
N SER A 111 7.43 12.22 9.41
CA SER A 111 6.36 12.57 8.47
C SER A 111 5.95 11.38 7.59
N GLU A 112 6.92 10.57 7.17
CA GLU A 112 6.72 9.37 6.37
C GLU A 112 5.96 8.30 7.16
N ASN A 113 6.30 8.10 8.42
CA ASN A 113 5.61 7.15 9.31
C ASN A 113 4.13 7.53 9.51
N VAL A 114 3.83 8.81 9.75
CA VAL A 114 2.43 9.29 9.84
C VAL A 114 1.71 9.07 8.51
N ARG A 115 2.34 9.42 7.38
CA ARG A 115 1.73 9.25 6.06
C ARG A 115 1.46 7.79 5.72
N THR A 116 2.43 6.91 5.90
CA THR A 116 2.32 5.47 5.60
C THR A 116 1.30 4.79 6.51
N THR A 117 1.25 5.12 7.79
CA THR A 117 0.21 4.61 8.70
C THR A 117 -1.19 5.04 8.22
N LYS A 118 -1.34 6.23 7.62
CA LYS A 118 -2.65 6.69 7.12
C LYS A 118 -3.09 5.85 5.93
N GLN A 119 -2.13 5.56 5.05
CA GLN A 119 -2.35 4.77 3.85
C GLN A 119 -2.67 3.32 4.18
N MET A 120 -2.08 2.76 5.23
CA MET A 120 -2.32 1.39 5.67
C MET A 120 -3.63 1.19 6.43
N LEU A 121 -4.24 2.25 6.97
CA LEU A 121 -5.52 2.15 7.68
C LEU A 121 -6.64 1.61 6.78
N VAL A 122 -6.74 2.10 5.55
CA VAL A 122 -7.79 1.69 4.60
C VAL A 122 -7.75 0.19 4.27
N PRO A 123 -6.61 -0.38 3.82
CA PRO A 123 -6.53 -1.82 3.56
C PRO A 123 -6.70 -2.65 4.84
N LEU A 124 -6.28 -2.15 6.01
CA LEU A 124 -6.50 -2.84 7.29
C LEU A 124 -7.99 -2.93 7.65
N LEU A 125 -8.77 -1.87 7.42
CA LEU A 125 -10.22 -1.88 7.63
C LEU A 125 -10.92 -2.82 6.65
N LEU A 126 -10.53 -2.80 5.36
CA LEU A 126 -11.06 -3.75 4.37
C LEU A 126 -10.71 -5.20 4.74
N HIS A 127 -9.51 -5.43 5.25
CA HIS A 127 -9.07 -6.72 5.76
C HIS A 127 -9.93 -7.19 6.95
N LEU A 128 -10.22 -6.31 7.92
CA LEU A 128 -11.12 -6.64 9.03
C LEU A 128 -12.53 -6.98 8.53
N ILE A 129 -13.09 -6.22 7.58
CA ILE A 129 -14.39 -6.52 6.97
C ILE A 129 -14.37 -7.91 6.33
N ASN A 130 -13.30 -8.24 5.60
CA ASN A 130 -13.12 -9.54 4.97
C ASN A 130 -13.10 -10.69 6.01
N LEU A 131 -12.39 -10.50 7.13
CA LEU A 131 -12.37 -11.46 8.23
C LEU A 131 -13.74 -11.61 8.89
N CYS A 132 -14.47 -10.52 9.13
CA CYS A 132 -15.83 -10.56 9.66
C CYS A 132 -16.76 -11.38 8.74
N LEU A 133 -16.68 -11.17 7.42
CA LEU A 133 -17.46 -11.95 6.45
C LEU A 133 -17.09 -13.44 6.48
N GLY A 134 -15.79 -13.76 6.48
CA GLY A 134 -15.33 -15.15 6.57
C GLY A 134 -15.73 -15.85 7.88
N SER A 135 -15.62 -15.16 9.01
CA SER A 135 -16.04 -15.67 10.32
C SER A 135 -17.56 -15.85 10.40
N ALA A 136 -18.34 -14.96 9.79
CA ALA A 136 -19.80 -15.10 9.71
C ALA A 136 -20.19 -16.36 8.90
N VAL A 137 -19.58 -16.58 7.73
CA VAL A 137 -19.80 -17.80 6.93
C VAL A 137 -19.48 -19.05 7.74
N THR A 138 -18.30 -19.07 8.36
CA THR A 138 -17.83 -20.23 9.11
C THR A 138 -18.75 -20.53 10.30
N THR A 139 -19.26 -19.48 10.96
CA THR A 139 -20.22 -19.61 12.06
C THR A 139 -21.56 -20.16 11.58
N ILE A 140 -22.09 -19.65 10.46
CA ILE A 140 -23.33 -20.16 9.85
C ILE A 140 -23.16 -21.63 9.43
N ALA A 141 -22.02 -21.99 8.82
CA ALA A 141 -21.72 -23.35 8.40
C ALA A 141 -21.57 -24.32 9.58
N PHE A 142 -20.97 -23.87 10.68
CA PHE A 142 -20.79 -24.67 11.89
C PHE A 142 -22.12 -24.94 12.61
N TYR A 143 -22.92 -23.92 12.87
CA TYR A 143 -24.19 -24.07 13.60
C TYR A 143 -25.34 -24.59 12.75
N ARG A 144 -25.26 -24.47 11.42
CA ARG A 144 -26.34 -24.78 10.46
C ARG A 144 -27.71 -24.30 10.94
N PRO A 145 -27.86 -23.00 11.28
CA PRO A 145 -29.10 -22.48 11.88
C PRO A 145 -30.30 -22.57 10.91
N PHE A 146 -30.04 -22.74 9.61
CA PHE A 146 -31.05 -22.86 8.59
C PHE A 146 -31.40 -24.33 8.35
N ALA A 147 -32.67 -24.69 8.56
CA ALA A 147 -33.18 -26.00 8.18
C ALA A 147 -33.21 -26.22 6.65
N ASN A 148 -33.19 -25.13 5.87
CA ASN A 148 -33.26 -25.17 4.41
C ASN A 148 -31.86 -25.11 3.77
N GLN A 149 -31.44 -26.20 3.15
CA GLN A 149 -30.18 -26.33 2.41
C GLN A 149 -30.01 -25.24 1.34
N PHE A 150 -31.11 -24.84 0.69
CA PHE A 150 -31.07 -23.82 -0.36
C PHE A 150 -30.55 -22.47 0.15
N LEU A 151 -30.98 -22.03 1.34
CA LEU A 151 -30.57 -20.74 1.89
C LEU A 151 -29.07 -20.75 2.26
N TYR A 152 -28.58 -21.89 2.75
CA TYR A 152 -27.17 -22.09 3.03
C TYR A 152 -26.32 -22.00 1.76
N ASP A 153 -26.71 -22.73 0.70
CA ASP A 153 -25.99 -22.74 -0.58
C ASP A 153 -26.04 -21.35 -1.24
N PHE A 154 -27.20 -20.67 -1.19
CA PHE A 154 -27.37 -19.30 -1.69
C PHE A 154 -26.44 -18.31 -0.97
N LEU A 155 -26.42 -18.32 0.37
CA LEU A 155 -25.53 -17.45 1.14
C LEU A 155 -24.06 -17.73 0.83
N GLY A 156 -23.67 -19.00 0.71
CA GLY A 156 -22.33 -19.39 0.29
C GLY A 156 -21.96 -18.77 -1.07
N GLN A 157 -22.83 -18.88 -2.06
CA GLN A 157 -22.62 -18.32 -3.40
C GLN A 157 -22.49 -16.80 -3.43
N PHE A 158 -23.16 -16.06 -2.52
CA PHE A 158 -23.02 -14.60 -2.42
C PHE A 158 -21.72 -14.18 -1.71
N ILE A 159 -21.30 -14.92 -0.69
CA ILE A 159 -20.19 -14.48 0.14
C ILE A 159 -18.84 -14.75 -0.55
N PHE A 160 -18.69 -15.81 -1.35
CA PHE A 160 -17.45 -16.05 -2.09
C PHE A 160 -17.07 -14.89 -3.05
N PRO A 161 -17.97 -14.37 -3.89
CA PRO A 161 -17.73 -13.16 -4.66
C PRO A 161 -17.45 -11.94 -3.78
N ALA A 162 -18.19 -11.75 -2.68
CA ALA A 162 -17.97 -10.61 -1.78
C ALA A 162 -16.56 -10.61 -1.17
N VAL A 163 -16.09 -11.77 -0.69
CA VAL A 163 -14.72 -11.98 -0.20
C VAL A 163 -13.69 -11.76 -1.33
N SER A 164 -13.99 -12.22 -2.55
CA SER A 164 -13.10 -12.03 -3.71
C SER A 164 -12.96 -10.56 -4.11
N VAL A 165 -14.09 -9.83 -4.13
CA VAL A 165 -14.11 -8.38 -4.37
C VAL A 165 -13.36 -7.64 -3.27
N SER A 166 -13.59 -7.98 -2.00
CA SER A 166 -12.87 -7.40 -0.86
C SER A 166 -11.36 -7.60 -0.99
N ASN A 167 -10.92 -8.83 -1.31
CA ASN A 167 -9.52 -9.17 -1.54
C ASN A 167 -8.88 -8.33 -2.67
N PHE A 168 -9.62 -8.12 -3.77
CA PHE A 168 -9.18 -7.24 -4.85
C PHE A 168 -9.12 -5.78 -4.40
N LEU A 169 -10.10 -5.30 -3.63
CA LEU A 169 -10.11 -3.93 -3.09
C LEU A 169 -8.95 -3.67 -2.13
N ILE A 170 -8.50 -4.65 -1.35
CA ILE A 170 -7.31 -4.52 -0.49
C ILE A 170 -6.07 -4.22 -1.32
N GLU A 171 -5.82 -4.98 -2.39
CA GLU A 171 -4.69 -4.75 -3.29
C GLU A 171 -4.82 -3.41 -4.03
N LEU A 172 -6.02 -3.12 -4.55
CA LEU A 172 -6.29 -1.89 -5.27
C LEU A 172 -6.06 -0.67 -4.37
N THR A 173 -6.57 -0.68 -3.14
CA THR A 173 -6.35 0.42 -2.19
C THR A 173 -4.88 0.55 -1.82
N MET A 174 -4.15 -0.55 -1.62
CA MET A 174 -2.70 -0.50 -1.40
C MET A 174 -1.96 0.18 -2.57
N ILE A 175 -2.32 -0.14 -3.81
CA ILE A 175 -1.71 0.47 -5.00
C ILE A 175 -2.11 1.95 -5.15
N LEU A 176 -3.37 2.29 -4.93
CA LEU A 176 -3.90 3.64 -5.11
C LEU A 176 -3.41 4.62 -4.04
N PHE A 177 -3.35 4.18 -2.78
CA PHE A 177 -2.92 5.04 -1.67
C PHE A 177 -1.40 5.13 -1.54
N HIS A 178 -0.64 4.17 -2.07
CA HIS A 178 0.82 4.24 -2.05
C HIS A 178 1.35 5.15 -3.19
N PRO A 179 2.01 6.27 -2.89
CA PRO A 179 2.36 7.28 -3.89
C PRO A 179 3.30 6.74 -4.98
N PHE A 180 4.29 5.92 -4.60
CA PHE A 180 5.19 5.29 -5.55
C PHE A 180 4.47 4.29 -6.49
N LEU A 181 3.66 3.38 -5.95
CA LEU A 181 2.91 2.41 -6.73
C LEU A 181 1.91 3.09 -7.65
N ARG A 182 1.18 4.10 -7.16
CA ARG A 182 0.25 4.90 -7.97
C ARG A 182 0.96 5.57 -9.16
N ARG A 183 2.13 6.20 -8.95
CA ARG A 183 2.91 6.80 -10.03
C ARG A 183 3.38 5.76 -11.04
N ARG A 184 3.85 4.60 -10.57
CA ARG A 184 4.30 3.51 -11.44
C ARG A 184 3.14 2.93 -12.25
N LEU A 185 1.99 2.72 -11.62
CA LEU A 185 0.77 2.29 -12.28
C LEU A 185 0.35 3.28 -13.37
N GLY A 186 0.36 4.58 -13.07
CA GLY A 186 0.06 5.63 -14.05
C GLY A 186 0.97 5.55 -15.28
N LYS A 187 2.30 5.42 -15.08
CA LYS A 187 3.26 5.25 -16.18
C LYS A 187 3.02 3.96 -16.97
N THR A 188 2.66 2.86 -16.30
CA THR A 188 2.35 1.59 -16.98
C THR A 188 1.07 1.73 -17.82
N ILE A 189 0.01 2.34 -17.28
CA ILE A 189 -1.23 2.60 -18.01
C ILE A 189 -0.97 3.49 -19.23
N GLU A 190 -0.19 4.56 -19.07
CA GLU A 190 0.20 5.45 -20.16
C GLU A 190 0.96 4.70 -21.26
N LYS A 191 1.91 3.81 -20.90
CA LYS A 191 2.63 2.97 -21.87
C LYS A 191 1.69 2.03 -22.64
N VAL A 192 0.78 1.36 -21.93
CA VAL A 192 -0.20 0.45 -22.55
C VAL A 192 -1.14 1.23 -23.48
N TRP A 193 -1.59 2.40 -23.05
CA TRP A 193 -2.44 3.28 -23.85
C TRP A 193 -1.73 3.77 -25.13
N ASN A 194 -0.49 4.21 -25.00
CA ASN A 194 0.31 4.65 -26.14
C ASN A 194 0.61 3.49 -27.11
N ALA A 195 0.89 2.29 -26.59
CA ALA A 195 1.04 1.09 -27.40
C ALA A 195 -0.27 0.74 -28.13
N HIS A 196 -1.41 0.78 -27.44
CA HIS A 196 -2.72 0.54 -28.05
C HIS A 196 -3.04 1.57 -29.15
N LYS A 197 -2.75 2.86 -28.91
CA LYS A 197 -2.91 3.92 -29.91
C LYS A 197 -2.00 3.69 -31.13
N HIS A 198 -0.75 3.28 -30.91
CA HIS A 198 0.19 2.96 -31.98
C HIS A 198 -0.29 1.76 -32.83
N TRP A 199 -0.72 0.68 -32.19
CA TRP A 199 -1.30 -0.48 -32.87
C TRP A 199 -2.52 -0.10 -33.72
N ARG A 200 -3.39 0.78 -33.20
CA ARG A 200 -4.54 1.30 -33.94
C ARG A 200 -4.14 2.17 -35.14
N SER A 201 -3.06 2.95 -35.05
CA SER A 201 -2.56 3.73 -36.19
C SER A 201 -1.92 2.88 -37.27
N VAL A 202 -1.17 1.82 -36.90
CA VAL A 202 -0.55 0.89 -37.86
C VAL A 202 -1.61 0.13 -38.65
N GLY A 203 -2.69 -0.31 -38.00
CA GLY A 203 -3.82 -0.97 -38.67
C GLY A 203 -4.49 -0.11 -39.75
N HIS A 204 -4.49 1.22 -39.61
CA HIS A 204 -5.01 2.13 -40.64
C HIS A 204 -3.97 2.49 -41.72
N ALA A 205 -2.69 2.53 -41.37
CA ALA A 205 -1.61 2.86 -42.31
C ALA A 205 -1.36 1.75 -43.34
N ASN A 206 -1.55 0.48 -42.97
CA ASN A 206 -1.42 -0.65 -43.92
C ASN A 206 -2.45 -0.64 -45.07
N ASN A 207 -3.49 0.20 -45.01
CA ASN A 207 -4.40 0.44 -46.14
C ASN A 207 -3.97 1.59 -47.06
N ARG A 208 -2.86 2.29 -46.78
CA ARG A 208 -2.29 3.33 -47.63
C ARG A 208 -0.85 2.96 -47.98
N ILE A 209 -0.70 2.20 -49.06
CA ILE A 209 0.59 1.95 -49.71
C ILE A 209 1.09 3.28 -50.28
N GLY A 210 1.96 3.96 -49.56
CA GLY A 210 2.67 5.15 -50.01
C GLY A 210 4.10 5.10 -49.49
N THR A 211 5.05 5.00 -50.42
CA THR A 211 6.49 4.94 -50.18
C THR A 211 7.02 6.30 -49.72
N THR A 212 7.37 6.45 -48.45
CA THR A 212 8.21 7.56 -47.99
C THR A 212 9.25 7.08 -47.00
N THR A 213 10.51 7.15 -47.45
CA THR A 213 11.74 6.95 -46.70
C THR A 213 12.03 8.21 -45.89
N GLU A 214 12.10 8.13 -44.57
CA GLU A 214 12.64 9.22 -43.75
C GLU A 214 13.56 8.66 -42.66
N GLU A 215 14.82 9.09 -42.71
CA GLU A 215 15.90 8.84 -41.75
C GLU A 215 15.67 9.70 -40.50
N ARG A 216 15.75 9.10 -39.31
CA ARG A 216 15.78 9.84 -38.04
C ARG A 216 16.93 9.39 -37.16
N ASP A 217 17.94 10.25 -37.12
CA ASP A 217 19.01 10.32 -36.13
C ASP A 217 18.45 11.00 -34.87
N ASN A 218 18.61 10.39 -33.69
CA ASN A 218 18.18 10.99 -32.41
C ASN A 218 19.04 10.46 -31.26
N GLY A 219 20.04 11.26 -30.86
CA GLY A 219 20.65 11.17 -29.54
C GLY A 219 19.69 11.65 -28.46
N GLU A 220 19.11 10.73 -27.69
CA GLU A 220 18.19 11.05 -26.59
C GLU A 220 18.92 11.64 -25.37
N GLN A 221 18.76 12.94 -25.14
CA GLN A 221 19.01 13.55 -23.84
C GLN A 221 17.78 13.34 -22.93
N GLN A 222 17.96 12.69 -21.77
CA GLN A 222 16.89 12.49 -20.78
C GLN A 222 16.49 13.82 -20.12
N MET A 223 15.26 14.27 -20.40
CA MET A 223 14.69 15.49 -19.84
C MET A 223 14.12 15.23 -18.43
N VAL A 224 14.72 15.81 -17.40
CA VAL A 224 14.23 15.71 -16.01
C VAL A 224 13.24 16.86 -15.75
N ILE A 225 11.97 16.54 -15.57
CA ILE A 225 10.89 17.52 -15.34
C ILE A 225 10.78 17.83 -13.83
N LEU A 226 11.03 19.08 -13.44
CA LEU A 226 10.84 19.58 -12.07
C LEU A 226 9.37 19.91 -11.80
N MET A 227 8.86 19.40 -10.67
CA MET A 227 7.51 19.68 -10.17
C MET A 227 7.58 20.29 -8.77
N ASN A 228 6.69 21.25 -8.45
CA ASN A 228 6.55 21.78 -7.09
C ASN A 228 5.84 20.77 -6.16
N LEU A 229 5.74 21.10 -4.86
CA LEU A 229 5.04 20.29 -3.84
C LEU A 229 3.56 20.02 -4.17
N HIS A 230 2.97 20.79 -5.09
CA HIS A 230 1.58 20.70 -5.52
C HIS A 230 1.44 19.97 -6.88
N GLY A 231 2.56 19.52 -7.47
CA GLY A 231 2.60 18.79 -8.74
C GLY A 231 2.64 19.65 -10.00
N GLU A 232 2.73 20.98 -9.87
CA GLU A 232 2.83 21.88 -11.02
C GLU A 232 4.27 21.92 -11.55
N LYS A 233 4.41 21.92 -12.88
CA LYS A 233 5.73 21.94 -13.54
C LYS A 233 6.38 23.31 -13.37
N LEU A 234 7.56 23.34 -12.76
CA LEU A 234 8.29 24.59 -12.48
C LEU A 234 9.17 25.03 -13.66
N ARG A 235 9.64 24.09 -14.50
CA ARG A 235 10.45 24.35 -15.72
C ARG A 235 10.49 23.13 -16.65
N THR A 236 10.58 23.38 -17.96
CA THR A 236 10.62 22.35 -19.03
C THR A 236 11.98 22.21 -19.73
N GLU A 237 12.97 23.01 -19.37
CA GLU A 237 14.29 22.90 -19.98
C GLU A 237 15.08 21.72 -19.38
N PRO A 238 15.87 20.99 -20.19
CA PRO A 238 16.73 19.92 -19.69
C PRO A 238 17.84 20.52 -18.81
N ILE A 239 17.75 20.29 -17.51
CA ILE A 239 18.71 20.78 -16.52
C ILE A 239 19.74 19.67 -16.27
N SER A 240 21.03 20.02 -16.23
CA SER A 240 22.07 19.06 -15.84
C SER A 240 21.84 18.56 -14.41
N GLN A 241 22.22 17.32 -14.10
CA GLN A 241 21.97 16.74 -12.78
C GLN A 241 22.58 17.59 -11.64
N THR A 242 23.73 18.22 -11.88
CA THR A 242 24.40 19.16 -10.97
C THR A 242 23.58 20.42 -10.71
N GLU A 243 23.00 21.00 -11.75
CA GLU A 243 22.18 22.21 -11.66
C GLU A 243 20.82 21.94 -10.97
N HIS A 244 20.31 20.70 -11.08
CA HIS A 244 19.15 20.25 -10.30
C HIS A 244 19.42 20.25 -8.79
N PHE A 245 20.59 19.74 -8.36
CA PHE A 245 20.95 19.76 -6.93
C PHE A 245 21.21 21.17 -6.42
N GLU A 246 21.77 22.07 -7.23
CA GLU A 246 21.90 23.48 -6.85
C GLU A 246 20.54 24.16 -6.64
N LEU A 247 19.56 23.91 -7.51
CA LEU A 247 18.22 24.49 -7.37
C LEU A 247 17.52 24.00 -6.10
N LEU A 248 17.65 22.71 -5.77
CA LEU A 248 17.13 22.17 -4.51
C LEU A 248 17.82 22.82 -3.30
N ARG A 249 19.14 23.02 -3.37
CA ARG A 249 19.90 23.69 -2.30
C ARG A 249 19.45 25.14 -2.11
N LYS A 250 19.31 25.91 -3.18
CA LYS A 250 18.85 27.31 -3.13
C LYS A 250 17.43 27.45 -2.58
N ALA A 251 16.51 26.59 -3.04
CA ALA A 251 15.14 26.59 -2.52
C ALA A 251 15.10 26.30 -1.01
N TRP A 252 16.00 25.44 -0.54
CA TRP A 252 16.14 25.15 0.89
C TRP A 252 16.67 26.35 1.68
N GLU A 253 17.75 26.98 1.20
CA GLU A 253 18.34 28.17 1.82
C GLU A 253 17.32 29.33 1.95
N GLU A 254 16.43 29.50 0.97
CA GLU A 254 15.35 30.49 1.05
C GLU A 254 14.29 30.14 2.10
N MET A 255 13.95 28.86 2.26
CA MET A 255 13.01 28.42 3.29
C MET A 255 13.56 28.67 4.70
N ASP A 256 14.84 28.40 4.92
CA ASP A 256 15.50 28.66 6.20
C ASP A 256 15.51 30.16 6.52
N LYS A 257 15.88 31.02 5.55
CA LYS A 257 15.83 32.48 5.71
C LYS A 257 14.43 33.00 6.04
N ARG A 258 13.36 32.38 5.52
CA ARG A 258 11.98 32.75 5.86
C ARG A 258 11.58 32.29 7.25
N SER A 259 12.14 31.19 7.74
CA SER A 259 11.88 30.68 9.09
C SER A 259 12.58 31.51 10.18
N GLU A 260 13.68 32.19 9.83
CA GLU A 260 14.43 33.06 10.74
C GLU A 260 13.86 34.48 10.83
N LYS A 261 13.02 34.91 9.89
CA LYS A 261 12.35 36.21 10.03
C LYS A 261 11.42 36.14 11.25
N PRO A 262 11.70 36.91 12.32
CA PRO A 262 10.83 36.92 13.49
C PRO A 262 9.45 37.35 13.02
N THR A 263 8.44 36.56 13.36
CA THR A 263 7.04 36.92 13.16
C THR A 263 6.81 38.23 13.89
N GLU A 264 6.91 39.35 13.18
CA GLU A 264 6.54 40.65 13.70
C GLU A 264 5.09 40.51 14.15
N ARG A 265 4.90 40.42 15.47
CA ARG A 265 3.58 40.43 16.08
C ARG A 265 2.98 41.76 15.69
N ILE A 266 2.05 41.73 14.75
CA ILE A 266 1.11 42.82 14.53
C ILE A 266 0.29 42.90 15.82
N VAL A 267 0.74 43.76 16.74
CA VAL A 267 -0.02 44.14 17.92
C VAL A 267 -1.02 45.18 17.45
N ASN A 268 -2.28 44.76 17.36
CA ASN A 268 -3.45 45.64 17.31
C ASN A 268 -4.27 45.42 18.58
#